data_AF-A0A3N5UD56-F1
#
_entry.id   AF-A0A3N5UD56-F1
#
_cell.length_a   1.000
_cell.length_b   1.000
_cell.length_c   1.000
_cell.angle_alpha   90.00
_cell.angle_beta   90.00
_cell.angle_gamma   90.00
#
_symmetry.space_group_name_H-M   'P 1'
#
loop_
_entity.id
_entity.type
_entity.pdbx_description
1 polymer ?
#
loop_
_entity_poly.entity_id
_entity_poly.type
_entity_poly.pdbx_seq_one_letter_code
_entity_poly.pdbx_strand_id
1 'polypeptide(L)'
;MKPRISLYAVIVFTVIVLGTVWFFSMLEDQEPLSVFPATINRDCAPWDGSAFTVSIPVSDGAIIATSIYQSPDIRLPVTFSFPDETMRAGNALLLLPVGVPEPLTGKVSFPRVEQGLPVEGKFDLLTETGRQFKGSFKAEWENQPVYCG
;
A
#
# COMPACT_ATOMS: atom_id res chain seq x y z
N MET A 1 38.38 14.93 -48.58
CA MET A 1 38.05 15.18 -47.16
C MET A 1 36.59 14.81 -46.91
N LYS A 2 36.28 13.56 -46.54
CA LYS A 2 34.91 13.07 -46.23
C LYS A 2 34.78 11.97 -45.16
N PRO A 3 35.84 11.32 -44.62
CA PRO A 3 35.65 10.20 -43.68
C PRO A 3 35.44 10.62 -42.22
N ARG A 4 35.83 11.85 -41.83
CA ARG A 4 35.80 12.27 -40.41
C ARG A 4 34.39 12.55 -39.88
N ILE A 5 33.50 13.09 -40.72
CA ILE A 5 32.10 13.40 -40.33
C ILE A 5 31.32 12.11 -40.06
N SER A 6 31.58 11.05 -40.83
CA SER A 6 30.94 9.74 -40.64
C SER A 6 31.26 9.11 -39.30
N LEU A 7 32.47 9.34 -38.78
CA LEU A 7 32.93 8.69 -37.54
C LEU A 7 32.30 9.34 -36.29
N TYR A 8 32.11 10.65 -36.30
CA TYR A 8 31.39 11.35 -35.24
C TYR A 8 29.90 10.98 -35.19
N ALA A 9 29.25 10.81 -36.35
CA ALA A 9 27.85 10.41 -36.41
C ALA A 9 27.63 9.02 -35.78
N VAL A 10 28.54 8.08 -36.02
CA VAL A 10 28.47 6.74 -35.42
C VAL A 10 28.64 6.81 -33.91
N ILE A 11 29.66 7.54 -33.40
CA ILE A 11 29.91 7.66 -31.95
C ILE A 11 28.70 8.26 -31.21
N VAL A 12 28.11 9.34 -31.74
CA VAL A 12 26.93 9.97 -31.12
C VAL A 12 25.76 9.00 -31.07
N PHE A 13 25.54 8.23 -32.14
CA PHE A 13 24.47 7.24 -32.18
C PHE A 13 24.70 6.13 -31.14
N THR A 14 25.94 5.64 -30.98
CA THR A 14 26.25 4.62 -29.97
C THR A 14 26.01 5.12 -28.54
N VAL A 15 26.36 6.37 -28.24
CA VAL A 15 26.15 6.97 -26.91
C VAL A 15 24.65 7.11 -26.60
N ILE A 16 23.83 7.51 -27.59
CA ILE A 16 22.38 7.61 -27.42
C ILE A 16 21.75 6.23 -27.19
N VAL A 17 22.16 5.22 -27.96
CA VAL A 17 21.66 3.84 -27.79
C VAL A 17 22.07 3.28 -26.43
N LEU A 18 23.33 3.46 -26.01
CA LEU A 18 23.78 3.02 -24.68
C LEU A 18 23.06 3.76 -23.55
N GLY A 19 22.85 5.07 -23.69
CA GLY A 19 22.13 5.88 -22.71
C GLY A 19 20.65 5.48 -22.58
N THR A 20 19.99 5.18 -23.69
CA THR A 20 18.59 4.72 -23.68
C THR A 20 18.47 3.32 -23.08
N VAL A 21 19.33 2.37 -23.44
CA VAL A 21 19.34 1.02 -22.84
C VAL A 21 19.57 1.09 -21.32
N TRP A 22 20.49 1.94 -20.86
CA TRP A 22 20.74 2.12 -19.42
C TRP A 22 19.56 2.77 -18.70
N PHE A 23 18.94 3.78 -19.32
CA PHE A 23 17.76 4.45 -18.76
C PHE A 23 16.57 3.49 -18.63
N PHE A 24 16.32 2.64 -19.63
CA PHE A 24 15.26 1.62 -19.56
C PHE A 24 15.59 0.50 -18.57
N SER A 25 16.85 0.09 -18.45
CA SER A 25 17.27 -0.92 -17.46
C SER A 25 17.04 -0.45 -16.01
N MET A 26 17.11 0.87 -15.75
CA MET A 26 16.84 1.42 -14.43
C MET A 26 15.34 1.43 -14.07
N LEU A 27 14.45 1.27 -15.05
CA LEU A 27 13.01 1.23 -14.84
C LEU A 27 12.47 -0.18 -14.54
N GLU A 28 13.21 -1.24 -14.87
CA GLU A 28 12.65 -2.59 -14.99
C GLU A 28 12.73 -3.46 -13.72
N ASP A 29 13.45 -3.02 -12.67
CA ASP A 29 13.61 -3.80 -11.42
C ASP A 29 12.67 -3.35 -10.29
N GLN A 30 11.36 -3.22 -10.55
CA GLN A 30 10.38 -3.36 -9.48
C GLN A 30 9.82 -4.77 -9.54
N GLU A 31 10.40 -5.67 -8.72
CA GLU A 31 9.76 -6.95 -8.43
C GLU A 31 8.28 -6.70 -8.10
N PRO A 32 7.34 -7.42 -8.73
CA PRO A 32 5.93 -7.20 -8.50
C PRO A 32 5.63 -7.41 -7.02
N LEU A 33 5.28 -6.33 -6.32
CA LEU A 33 4.88 -6.38 -4.92
C LEU A 33 3.79 -7.44 -4.77
N SER A 34 4.00 -8.41 -3.87
CA SER A 34 3.01 -9.42 -3.55
C SER A 34 1.66 -8.76 -3.25
N VAL A 35 0.63 -9.18 -4.00
CA VAL A 35 -0.74 -8.69 -3.81
C VAL A 35 -1.46 -9.63 -2.87
N PHE A 36 -1.76 -9.15 -1.67
CA PHE A 36 -2.45 -9.91 -0.65
C PHE A 36 -3.98 -9.76 -0.82
N PRO A 37 -4.75 -10.87 -0.81
CA PRO A 37 -6.19 -10.78 -0.67
C PRO A 37 -6.51 -10.25 0.73
N ALA A 38 -7.40 -9.27 0.84
CA ALA A 38 -7.76 -8.65 2.10
C ALA A 38 -9.29 -8.55 2.23
N THR A 39 -9.76 -8.20 3.42
CA THR A 39 -11.14 -7.81 3.65
C THR A 39 -11.21 -6.38 4.16
N ILE A 40 -12.27 -5.68 3.82
CA ILE A 40 -12.60 -4.37 4.39
C ILE A 40 -13.98 -4.44 5.02
N ASN A 41 -14.05 -4.05 6.29
CA ASN A 41 -15.29 -3.99 7.03
C ASN A 41 -15.58 -2.54 7.40
N ARG A 42 -16.86 -2.16 7.33
CA ARG A 42 -17.34 -0.85 7.76
C ARG A 42 -17.56 -0.90 9.26
N ASP A 43 -16.99 0.06 9.95
CA ASP A 43 -17.13 0.19 11.39
C ASP A 43 -18.18 1.28 11.70
N CYS A 44 -19.09 1.02 12.64
CA CYS A 44 -20.19 1.92 13.01
C CYS A 44 -19.83 2.88 14.15
N ALA A 45 -18.61 3.41 14.22
CA ALA A 45 -18.23 4.30 15.31
C ALA A 45 -18.21 5.76 14.82
N PRO A 46 -19.28 6.56 15.05
CA PRO A 46 -19.44 7.86 14.40
C PRO A 46 -18.64 8.99 15.08
N TRP A 47 -18.14 8.77 16.31
CA TRP A 47 -17.47 9.81 17.10
C TRP A 47 -16.15 9.38 17.78
N ASP A 48 -15.87 8.09 17.97
CA ASP A 48 -14.71 7.59 18.74
C ASP A 48 -14.01 6.34 18.17
N GLY A 49 -14.41 5.85 17.00
CA GLY A 49 -13.81 4.66 16.40
C GLY A 49 -13.63 4.77 14.90
N SER A 50 -13.21 3.66 14.29
CA SER A 50 -13.01 3.62 12.85
C SER A 50 -14.29 3.75 12.07
N ALA A 51 -14.14 4.31 10.87
CA ALA A 51 -15.12 4.28 9.81
C ALA A 51 -15.02 2.97 9.01
N PHE A 52 -13.81 2.44 8.88
CA PHE A 52 -13.57 1.11 8.32
C PHE A 52 -12.24 0.53 8.84
N THR A 53 -12.17 -0.79 8.80
CA THR A 53 -10.96 -1.56 9.10
C THR A 53 -10.62 -2.45 7.92
N VAL A 54 -9.36 -2.42 7.50
CA VAL A 54 -8.80 -3.33 6.50
C VAL A 54 -8.06 -4.44 7.23
N SER A 55 -8.33 -5.69 6.87
CA SER A 55 -7.71 -6.88 7.41
C SER A 55 -6.95 -7.62 6.31
N ILE A 56 -5.63 -7.70 6.47
CA ILE A 56 -4.72 -8.30 5.49
C ILE A 56 -4.13 -9.57 6.12
N PRO A 57 -4.55 -10.78 5.72
CA PRO A 57 -3.91 -12.01 6.14
C PRO A 57 -2.46 -12.04 5.68
N VAL A 58 -1.56 -12.33 6.60
CA VAL A 58 -0.14 -12.55 6.35
C VAL A 58 0.24 -13.98 6.76
N SER A 59 1.52 -14.34 6.62
CA SER A 59 2.01 -15.69 6.95
C SER A 59 1.68 -16.11 8.38
N ASP A 60 1.62 -17.43 8.60
CA ASP A 60 1.43 -18.06 9.91
C ASP A 60 0.07 -17.78 10.57
N GLY A 61 -0.94 -17.43 9.78
CA GLY A 61 -2.30 -17.15 10.26
C GLY A 61 -2.45 -15.80 10.97
N ALA A 62 -1.41 -14.96 10.96
CA ALA A 62 -1.50 -13.61 11.49
C ALA A 62 -2.25 -12.68 10.52
N ILE A 63 -2.85 -11.63 11.05
CA ILE A 63 -3.64 -10.65 10.29
C ILE A 63 -3.15 -9.26 10.66
N ILE A 64 -2.83 -8.46 9.65
CA ILE A 64 -2.61 -7.02 9.83
C ILE A 64 -3.98 -6.34 9.77
N ALA A 65 -4.40 -5.73 10.88
CA ALA A 65 -5.62 -4.95 10.97
C ALA A 65 -5.28 -3.45 11.03
N THR A 66 -5.81 -2.67 10.10
CA THR A 66 -5.58 -1.21 10.04
C THR A 66 -6.90 -0.48 10.08
N SER A 67 -7.11 0.33 11.12
CA SER A 67 -8.35 1.06 11.34
C SER A 67 -8.22 2.52 10.88
N ILE A 68 -9.18 2.99 10.09
CA ILE A 68 -9.21 4.36 9.53
C ILE A 68 -10.44 5.08 10.04
N TYR A 69 -10.26 6.29 10.59
CA TYR A 69 -11.34 7.07 11.22
C TYR A 69 -12.06 7.99 10.23
N GLN A 70 -11.40 8.32 9.12
CA GLN A 70 -11.99 9.09 8.04
C GLN A 70 -13.07 8.30 7.29
N SER A 71 -14.11 9.00 6.80
CA SER A 71 -15.18 8.46 5.93
C SER A 71 -14.70 7.36 4.99
N PRO A 72 -15.46 6.26 4.83
CA PRO A 72 -15.07 5.15 3.96
C PRO A 72 -14.97 5.56 2.50
N ASP A 73 -15.63 6.63 2.09
CA ASP A 73 -15.49 7.15 0.73
C ASP A 73 -14.32 8.14 0.63
N ILE A 74 -13.21 7.67 0.06
CA ILE A 74 -11.99 8.43 -0.18
C ILE A 74 -11.81 8.60 -1.70
N ARG A 75 -12.05 9.82 -2.19
CA ARG A 75 -12.04 10.13 -3.64
C ARG A 75 -10.67 10.44 -4.23
N LEU A 76 -9.70 10.78 -3.38
CA LEU A 76 -8.35 11.18 -3.79
C LEU A 76 -7.32 10.26 -3.13
N PRO A 77 -6.17 10.01 -3.79
CA PRO A 77 -5.11 9.22 -3.19
C PRO A 77 -4.71 9.78 -1.82
N VAL A 78 -4.61 8.89 -0.83
CA VAL A 78 -4.26 9.25 0.55
C VAL A 78 -3.26 8.26 1.11
N THR A 79 -2.43 8.73 2.03
CA THR A 79 -1.54 7.88 2.83
C THR A 79 -1.74 8.20 4.29
N PHE A 80 -1.98 7.16 5.08
CA PHE A 80 -2.07 7.22 6.53
C PHE A 80 -0.75 6.72 7.11
N SER A 81 -0.30 7.36 8.19
CA SER A 81 0.88 6.95 8.93
C SER A 81 0.46 6.41 10.29
N PHE A 82 1.20 5.45 10.82
CA PHE A 82 0.94 4.81 12.11
C PHE A 82 2.20 4.92 12.97
N PRO A 83 2.10 5.42 14.22
CA PRO A 83 0.91 6.07 14.79
C PRO A 83 0.53 7.35 14.03
N ASP A 84 -0.75 7.71 14.03
CA ASP A 84 -1.23 8.93 13.37
C ASP A 84 -1.33 10.09 14.36
N GLU A 85 -0.62 11.18 14.07
CA GLU A 85 -0.70 12.42 14.86
C GLU A 85 -1.91 13.28 14.47
N THR A 86 -2.56 12.97 13.35
CA THR A 86 -3.65 13.79 12.78
C THR A 86 -5.05 13.32 13.16
N MET A 87 -5.18 12.21 13.91
CA MET A 87 -6.44 11.57 14.30
C MET A 87 -7.37 11.20 13.12
N ARG A 88 -6.81 11.02 11.92
CA ARG A 88 -7.48 10.56 10.70
C ARG A 88 -7.44 9.05 10.56
N ALA A 89 -6.44 8.40 11.15
CA ALA A 89 -6.30 6.97 11.27
C ALA A 89 -6.29 6.54 12.73
N GLY A 90 -6.76 5.32 12.97
CA GLY A 90 -6.67 4.66 14.26
C GLY A 90 -5.35 3.91 14.38
N ASN A 91 -5.43 2.61 14.64
CA ASN A 91 -4.28 1.77 14.91
C ASN A 91 -3.99 0.84 13.73
N ALA A 92 -2.71 0.53 13.54
CA ALA A 92 -2.27 -0.63 12.79
C ALA A 92 -1.79 -1.67 13.78
N LEU A 93 -2.37 -2.88 13.74
CA LEU A 93 -2.08 -3.96 14.67
C LEU A 93 -1.76 -5.24 13.90
N LEU A 94 -0.80 -6.01 14.39
CA LEU A 94 -0.57 -7.40 14.00
C LEU A 94 -1.32 -8.30 14.99
N LEU A 95 -2.39 -8.93 14.50
CA LEU A 95 -3.16 -9.92 15.22
C LEU A 95 -2.53 -11.29 15.03
N LEU A 96 -1.96 -11.85 16.09
CA LEU A 96 -1.42 -13.20 16.09
C LEU A 96 -2.53 -14.22 16.40
N PRO A 97 -2.46 -15.46 15.86
CA PRO A 97 -3.44 -16.50 16.19
C PRO A 97 -3.55 -16.77 17.70
N VAL A 98 -2.44 -16.59 18.41
CA VAL A 98 -2.34 -16.69 19.86
C VAL A 98 -1.44 -15.56 20.34
N GLY A 99 -1.92 -14.77 21.30
CA GLY A 99 -1.14 -13.70 21.92
C GLY A 99 -1.90 -12.38 22.01
N VAL A 100 -1.17 -11.35 22.41
CA VAL A 100 -1.66 -9.96 22.45
C VAL A 100 -1.38 -9.32 21.10
N PRO A 101 -2.32 -8.52 20.54
CA PRO A 101 -2.05 -7.71 19.35
C PRO A 101 -0.79 -6.85 19.50
N GLU A 102 0.08 -6.90 18.51
CA GLU A 102 1.31 -6.09 18.47
C GLU A 102 1.07 -4.81 17.65
N PRO A 103 1.40 -3.62 18.16
CA PRO A 103 1.28 -2.40 17.39
C PRO A 103 2.27 -2.36 16.23
N LEU A 104 1.81 -1.82 15.09
CA LEU A 104 2.61 -1.61 13.90
C LEU A 104 2.83 -0.12 13.67
N THR A 105 4.02 0.22 13.19
CA THR A 105 4.39 1.55 12.73
C THR A 105 4.63 1.55 11.23
N GLY A 106 4.42 2.68 10.56
CA GLY A 106 4.66 2.78 9.13
C GLY A 106 3.51 3.43 8.39
N LYS A 107 3.22 2.97 7.16
CA LYS A 107 2.28 3.64 6.26
C LYS A 107 1.36 2.69 5.53
N VAL A 108 0.14 3.14 5.32
CA VAL A 108 -0.84 2.51 4.43
C VAL A 108 -1.38 3.55 3.48
N SER A 109 -1.45 3.22 2.20
CA SER A 109 -1.89 4.14 1.15
C SER A 109 -3.02 3.53 0.33
N PHE A 110 -3.95 4.39 -0.05
CA PHE A 110 -5.13 4.07 -0.83
C PHE A 110 -5.19 5.02 -2.02
N PRO A 111 -5.30 4.53 -3.27
CA PRO A 111 -5.55 5.39 -4.42
C PRO A 111 -6.99 5.93 -4.41
N ARG A 112 -7.94 5.11 -3.96
CA ARG A 112 -9.37 5.42 -3.81
C ARG A 112 -10.02 4.40 -2.89
N VAL A 113 -11.03 4.81 -2.15
CA VAL A 113 -11.93 3.92 -1.41
C VAL A 113 -13.36 4.32 -1.75
N GLU A 114 -14.17 3.36 -2.16
CA GLU A 114 -15.58 3.55 -2.48
C GLU A 114 -16.37 2.35 -1.95
N GLN A 115 -17.42 2.63 -1.19
CA GLN A 115 -18.20 1.57 -0.58
C GLN A 115 -18.84 0.66 -1.63
N GLY A 116 -18.75 -0.65 -1.40
CA GLY A 116 -19.32 -1.68 -2.28
C GLY A 116 -18.44 -2.03 -3.49
N LEU A 117 -17.31 -1.36 -3.69
CA LEU A 117 -16.31 -1.72 -4.69
C LEU A 117 -15.04 -2.27 -4.04
N PRO A 118 -14.33 -3.22 -4.67
CA PRO A 118 -13.04 -3.68 -4.18
C PRO A 118 -12.06 -2.53 -3.99
N VAL A 119 -11.33 -2.55 -2.88
CA VAL A 119 -10.40 -1.49 -2.49
C VAL A 119 -8.97 -1.98 -2.66
N GLU A 120 -8.18 -1.24 -3.41
CA GLU A 120 -6.75 -1.52 -3.55
C GLU A 120 -5.94 -0.63 -2.60
N GLY A 121 -4.78 -1.11 -2.18
CA GLY A 121 -3.88 -0.31 -1.36
C GLY A 121 -2.48 -0.87 -1.27
N LYS A 122 -1.59 -0.11 -0.66
CA LYS A 122 -0.22 -0.52 -0.37
C LYS A 122 0.10 -0.28 1.09
N PHE A 123 0.91 -1.15 1.66
CA PHE A 123 1.34 -1.06 3.06
C PHE A 123 2.84 -1.27 3.17
N ASP A 124 3.44 -0.55 4.09
CA ASP A 124 4.83 -0.70 4.53
C ASP A 124 4.81 -0.47 6.04
N LEU A 125 4.75 -1.57 6.80
CA LEU A 125 4.52 -1.60 8.23
C LEU A 125 5.63 -2.38 8.94
N LEU A 126 5.93 -2.00 10.16
CA LEU A 126 7.05 -2.49 10.96
C LEU A 126 6.56 -2.77 12.37
N THR A 127 6.94 -3.92 12.91
CA THR A 127 6.81 -4.21 14.34
C THR A 127 7.81 -3.41 15.17
N GLU A 128 7.60 -3.33 16.48
CA GLU A 128 8.59 -2.76 17.40
C GLU A 128 9.92 -3.52 17.36
N THR A 129 9.87 -4.82 17.06
CA THR A 129 11.04 -5.70 16.91
C THR A 129 11.75 -5.55 15.56
N GLY A 130 11.23 -4.72 14.64
CA GLY A 130 11.84 -4.44 13.34
C GLY A 130 11.47 -5.43 12.23
N ARG A 131 10.51 -6.33 12.44
CA ARG A 131 9.96 -7.18 11.38
C ARG A 131 9.13 -6.32 10.43
N GLN A 132 9.50 -6.32 9.16
CA GLN A 132 8.83 -5.54 8.13
C GLN A 132 7.77 -6.37 7.39
N PHE A 133 6.63 -5.74 7.14
CA PHE A 133 5.54 -6.22 6.31
C PHE A 133 5.29 -5.19 5.21
N LYS A 134 5.57 -5.58 3.97
CA LYS A 134 5.45 -4.68 2.82
C LYS A 134 4.76 -5.38 1.67
N GLY A 135 3.82 -4.70 1.03
CA GLY A 135 3.08 -5.27 -0.08
C GLY A 135 1.99 -4.38 -0.61
N SER A 136 1.22 -4.93 -1.54
CA SER A 136 -0.04 -4.36 -1.99
C SER A 136 -1.19 -5.28 -1.56
N PHE A 137 -2.40 -4.77 -1.43
CA PHE A 137 -3.56 -5.60 -1.14
C PHE A 137 -4.74 -5.23 -2.04
N LYS A 138 -5.66 -6.18 -2.17
CA LYS A 138 -7.00 -5.97 -2.72
C LYS A 138 -8.02 -6.47 -1.70
N ALA A 139 -8.76 -5.54 -1.12
CA ALA A 139 -9.74 -5.78 -0.08
C ALA A 139 -11.16 -5.83 -0.66
N GLU A 140 -11.86 -6.92 -0.37
CA GLU A 140 -13.28 -7.06 -0.70
C GLU A 140 -14.14 -6.64 0.50
N TRP A 141 -15.26 -5.96 0.25
CA TRP A 141 -16.20 -5.59 1.31
C TRP A 141 -16.85 -6.84 1.90
N GLU A 142 -16.85 -6.94 3.23
CA GLU A 142 -17.59 -7.99 3.89
C GLU A 142 -19.11 -7.76 3.73
N ASN A 143 -19.85 -8.76 3.23
CA ASN A 143 -21.26 -8.65 2.80
C ASN A 143 -22.28 -8.47 3.95
N GLN A 144 -21.86 -7.95 5.11
CA GLN A 144 -22.76 -7.76 6.23
C GLN A 144 -23.43 -6.37 6.14
N PRO A 145 -24.76 -6.28 6.24
CA PRO A 145 -25.43 -5.00 6.36
C PRO A 145 -25.03 -4.37 7.70
N VAL A 146 -24.25 -3.30 7.61
CA VAL A 146 -23.80 -2.52 8.76
C VAL A 146 -24.87 -1.46 9.07
N TYR A 147 -25.77 -1.80 10.00
CA TYR A 147 -26.81 -0.89 10.48
C TYR A 147 -26.22 0.06 11.54
N CYS A 148 -25.77 1.22 11.11
CA CYS A 148 -25.44 2.31 12.03
C CYS A 148 -26.73 3.08 12.32
N GLY A 149 -27.27 2.90 13.53
CA GLY A 149 -28.50 3.56 14.01
C GLY A 149 -28.30 5.02 14.39
#